data_AF-A0A0D7PTL0-F1
#
_entry.id   AF-A0A0D7PTL0-F1
#
_cell.length_a   1.000
_cell.length_b   1.000
_cell.length_c   1.000
_cell.angle_alpha   90.00
_cell.angle_beta   90.00
_cell.angle_gamma   90.00
#
_symmetry.space_group_name_H-M   'P 1'
#
loop_
_entity.id
_entity.type
_entity.pdbx_description
1 polymer ?
#
loop_
_entity_poly.entity_id
_entity_poly.type
_entity_poly.pdbx_seq_one_letter_code
_entity_poly.pdbx_strand_id
1 'polypeptide(L)' 'MNDIVERVLSSASHPVGAEARERVAQYIVLLASTGKTSRDLERFGKAYLREIMKPDPRYSGC' A
#
# COMPACT_ATOMS: atom_id res chain seq x y z
N MET A 1 12.41 -5.82 -2.52
CA MET A 1 11.08 -5.68 -1.88
C MET A 1 10.98 -4.36 -1.11
N ASN A 2 11.93 -4.06 -0.22
CA ASN A 2 11.89 -2.85 0.61
C ASN A 2 11.85 -1.54 -0.19
N ASP A 3 12.57 -1.44 -1.31
CA ASP A 3 12.49 -0.28 -2.23
C ASP A 3 11.07 0.00 -2.74
N ILE A 4 10.29 -1.03 -3.06
CA ILE A 4 8.93 -0.87 -3.56
C ILE A 4 8.02 -0.33 -2.46
N VAL A 5 8.18 -0.86 -1.24
CA VAL A 5 7.47 -0.39 -0.05
C VAL A 5 7.79 1.08 0.21
N GLU A 6 9.07 1.46 0.22
CA GLU A 6 9.51 2.85 0.41
C GLU A 6 8.94 3.80 -0.66
N ARG A 7 8.96 3.41 -1.94
CA ARG A 7 8.36 4.20 -3.04
C ARG A 7 6.85 4.35 -2.91
N VAL A 8 6.16 3.32 -2.43
CA VAL A 8 4.73 3.37 -2.16
C VAL A 8 4.44 4.33 -1.02
N LEU A 9 5.16 4.22 0.10
CA LEU A 9 5.00 5.07 1.27
C LEU A 9 5.38 6.53 1.01
N SER A 10 6.43 6.79 0.22
CA SER A 10 6.85 8.12 -0.21
C SER A 10 5.78 8.83 -1.06
N SER A 11 4.85 8.09 -1.65
CA SER A 11 3.72 8.66 -2.40
C SER A 11 2.61 9.23 -1.51
N ALA A 12 2.65 9.00 -0.19
CA ALA A 12 1.66 9.58 0.73
C ALA A 12 2.01 11.05 1.03
N SER A 13 0.98 11.91 1.03
CA SER A 13 1.14 13.33 1.42
C SER A 13 1.27 13.53 2.93
N HIS A 14 1.00 12.49 3.74
CA HIS A 14 1.02 12.54 5.19
C HIS A 14 1.94 11.45 5.74
N PRO A 15 2.53 11.64 6.93
CA PRO A 15 3.31 10.60 7.58
C PRO A 15 2.47 9.32 7.74
N VAL A 16 2.97 8.24 7.14
CA VAL A 16 2.33 6.93 7.24
C VAL A 16 2.68 6.33 8.60
N GLY A 17 1.67 6.06 9.42
CA GLY A 17 1.85 5.42 10.72
C GLY A 17 2.47 4.02 10.61
N ALA A 18 3.06 3.53 11.70
CA ALA A 18 3.71 2.22 11.74
C ALA A 18 2.77 1.07 11.31
N GLU A 19 1.51 1.13 11.73
CA GLU A 19 0.50 0.14 11.33
C GLU A 19 0.24 0.12 9.82
N ALA A 20 0.06 1.30 9.21
CA ALA A 20 -0.17 1.41 7.77
C ALA A 20 1.06 0.97 6.96
N ARG A 21 2.26 1.24 7.46
CA ARG A 21 3.52 0.77 6.87
C ARG A 21 3.61 -0.76 6.87
N GLU A 22 3.28 -1.40 7.98
CA GLU A 22 3.28 -2.85 8.10
C GLU A 22 2.26 -3.50 7.14
N ARG A 23 1.04 -2.97 7.09
CA ARG A 23 -0.01 -3.44 6.17
C ARG A 23 0.41 -3.35 4.71
N VAL A 24 1.00 -2.23 4.29
CA VAL A 24 1.51 -2.05 2.92
C VAL A 24 2.62 -3.04 2.61
N ALA A 25 3.54 -3.28 3.55
CA ALA A 25 4.61 -4.24 3.37
C ALA A 25 4.08 -5.68 3.18
N GLN A 26 3.14 -6.10 4.04
CA GLN A 26 2.50 -7.42 3.92
C GLN A 26 1.73 -7.57 2.59
N TYR A 27 1.00 -6.53 2.18
CA TYR A 27 0.27 -6.53 0.92
C TYR A 27 1.18 -6.67 -0.31
N ILE A 28 2.31 -5.95 -0.33
CA ILE A 28 3.30 -6.05 -1.42
C ILE A 28 3.95 -7.42 -1.44
N VAL A 29 4.24 -8.02 -0.29
CA VAL A 29 4.77 -9.40 -0.20
C VAL A 29 3.77 -10.40 -0.77
N LEU A 30 2.49 -10.29 -0.39
CA LEU A 30 1.43 -11.14 -0.91
C LEU A 30 1.30 -11.03 -2.43
N LEU A 31 1.27 -9.80 -2.96
CA LEU A 31 1.21 -9.57 -4.40
C LEU A 31 2.42 -10.13 -5.14
N ALA A 32 3.62 -10.02 -4.56
CA ALA A 32 4.84 -10.56 -5.16
C ALA A 32 4.76 -12.09 -5.28
N SER A 33 4.17 -12.78 -4.29
CA SER A 33 3.93 -14.23 -4.35
C SER A 33 2.98 -14.65 -5.48
N THR A 34 2.20 -13.74 -6.05
CA THR A 34 1.33 -14.02 -7.22
C THR A 34 2.03 -13.83 -8.57
N GLY A 35 3.34 -13.57 -8.58
CA GLY A 35 4.11 -13.38 -9.82
C GLY A 35 3.91 -12.02 -10.49
N LYS A 36 3.42 -11.01 -9.75
CA LYS A 36 3.22 -9.65 -10.28
C LYS A 36 4.55 -8.95 -10.54
N THR A 37 4.59 -8.13 -11.58
CA THR A 37 5.78 -7.33 -11.91
C THR A 37 5.98 -6.22 -10.89
N SER A 38 7.21 -5.72 -10.75
CA SER A 38 7.52 -4.59 -9.85
C SER A 38 6.63 -3.36 -10.10
N ARG A 39 6.29 -3.10 -11.37
CA ARG A 39 5.40 -2.01 -11.77
C ARG A 39 3.96 -2.21 -11.25
N ASP A 40 3.48 -3.44 -11.27
CA ASP A 40 2.18 -3.80 -10.70
C ASP A 40 2.20 -3.69 -9.18
N LEU A 41 3.27 -4.15 -8.52
CA LEU A 41 3.44 -4.03 -7.07
C LEU A 41 3.39 -2.56 -6.61
N GLU A 42 4.06 -1.66 -7.32
CA GLU A 42 4.01 -0.22 -7.04
C GLU A 42 2.60 0.35 -7.28
N ARG A 43 1.93 -0.04 -8.38
CA ARG A 43 0.59 0.46 -8.72
C ARG A 43 -0.44 0.02 -7.68
N PHE A 44 -0.49 -1.27 -7.36
CA PHE A 44 -1.43 -1.82 -6.38
C PHE A 44 -1.09 -1.36 -4.96
N GLY A 45 0.20 -1.30 -4.60
CA GLY A 45 0.63 -0.79 -3.30
C GLY A 45 0.19 0.65 -3.07
N LYS A 46 0.29 1.54 -4.06
CA LYS A 46 -0.21 2.92 -3.97
C LYS A 46 -1.73 3.00 -3.84
N ALA A 47 -2.46 2.14 -4.57
CA ALA A 47 -3.92 2.07 -4.46
C ALA A 47 -4.35 1.63 -3.05
N TYR A 48 -3.70 0.59 -2.53
CA TYR A 48 -3.93 0.08 -1.18
C TYR A 48 -3.58 1.11 -0.10
N LEU A 49 -2.43 1.79 -0.22
CA LEU A 49 -2.05 2.87 0.69
C LEU A 49 -3.10 4.00 0.70
N ARG A 50 -3.64 4.36 -0.46
CA ARG A 50 -4.70 5.37 -0.54
C ARG A 50 -5.98 4.92 0.18
N GLU A 51 -6.36 3.65 0.03
CA GLU A 51 -7.54 3.07 0.67
C GLU A 51 -7.42 3.06 2.20
N ILE A 52 -6.25 2.70 2.76
CA ILE A 52 -6.06 2.71 4.21
C ILE A 52 -5.92 4.12 4.80
N MET A 53 -5.38 5.09 4.06
CA MET A 53 -5.20 6.47 4.55
C MET A 53 -6.44 7.33 4.38
N LYS A 54 -7.23 7.06 3.34
CA LYS A 54 -8.48 7.75 3.07
C LYS A 54 -9.50 6.69 2.68
N PRO A 55 -10.00 5.91 3.67
CA PRO A 55 -11.06 4.96 3.40
C PRO A 55 -12.23 5.72 2.79
N ASP A 56 -12.71 5.25 1.65
CA ASP A 56 -13.89 5.85 1.06
C ASP A 56 -15.04 5.68 2.05
N PRO A 57 -15.73 6.77 2.44
CA PRO A 57 -16.79 6.70 3.44
C PRO A 57 -17.91 5.72 3.05
N ARG A 58 -18.05 5.38 1.76
CA ARG A 58 -18.99 4.36 1.26
C ARG A 58 -18.64 2.95 1.73
N TYR A 59 -17.37 2.68 2.03
CA TYR A 59 -16.87 1.38 2.49
C TYR A 59 -16.41 1.42 3.96
N SER A 60 -16.52 2.58 4.63
CA SER A 60 -16.06 2.75 6.01
C SER A 60 -17.09 2.32 7.08
N GLY A 61 -18.26 1.84 6.67
CA GLY A 61 -19.31 1.32 7.56
C GLY A 61 -20.10 2.41 8.30
N CYS A 62 -21.40 2.16 8.52
CA CYS A 62 -22.25 2.92 9.44
C CYS A 62 -21.78 2.80 10.90
#